data_AF-A0A9E4WJ49-F1
#
_entry.id   AF-A0A9E4WJ49-F1
#
_cell.length_a   1.000
_cell.length_b   1.000
_cell.length_c   1.000
_cell.angle_alpha   90.00
_cell.angle_beta   90.00
_cell.angle_gamma   90.00
#
_symmetry.space_group_name_H-M   'P 1'
#
loop_
_entity.id
_entity.type
_entity.pdbx_description
1 polymer ?
#
loop_
_entity_poly.entity_id
_entity_poly.type
_entity_poly.pdbx_seq_one_letter_code
_entity_poly.pdbx_strand_id
1 'polypeptide(L)'
;MSQLPIDHPERLLKFRGNVRLWEDQIDRRAKVISRIRYEEDGRWIWQGQTKTARGQKYPQLSLGVGKGLRYLANARHVVFYLANGWVDSKAQQYRSRDGDPMNVHPQNLVPVPPIHKTRSNSSLWNVKQLRSYFG
;
A
#
# COMPACT_ATOMS: atom_id res chain seq x y z
N MET A 1 -23.14 -8.75 14.04
CA MET A 1 -21.96 -8.36 13.23
C MET A 1 -20.72 -8.78 14.00
N SER A 2 -19.98 -9.77 13.52
CA SER A 2 -18.71 -10.18 14.11
C SER A 2 -17.74 -9.00 14.10
N GLN A 3 -17.20 -8.67 15.26
CA GLN A 3 -16.26 -7.56 15.40
C GLN A 3 -14.93 -8.01 14.79
N LEU A 4 -14.62 -7.51 13.60
CA LEU A 4 -13.37 -7.85 12.93
C LEU A 4 -12.16 -7.53 13.82
N PRO A 5 -11.09 -8.35 13.76
CA PRO A 5 -9.83 -8.06 14.44
C PRO A 5 -9.36 -6.61 14.20
N ILE A 6 -8.67 -6.02 15.18
CA ILE A 6 -8.14 -4.64 15.11
C ILE A 6 -7.21 -4.42 13.90
N ASP A 7 -6.67 -5.51 13.40
CA ASP A 7 -5.71 -5.68 12.33
C ASP A 7 -6.32 -6.35 11.10
N HIS A 8 -7.65 -6.36 10.91
CA HIS A 8 -8.24 -6.90 9.67
C HIS A 8 -8.11 -5.91 8.49
N PRO A 9 -7.79 -6.36 7.25
CA PRO A 9 -7.64 -5.50 6.07
C PRO A 9 -8.86 -4.65 5.73
N GLU A 10 -10.07 -5.11 6.03
CA GLU A 10 -11.30 -4.34 5.80
C GLU A 10 -11.35 -3.01 6.56
N ARG A 11 -10.54 -2.87 7.61
CA ARG A 11 -10.42 -1.58 8.33
C ARG A 11 -9.82 -0.49 7.45
N LEU A 12 -9.14 -0.82 6.35
CA LEU A 12 -8.68 0.17 5.37
C LEU A 12 -9.84 0.93 4.69
N LEU A 13 -11.08 0.42 4.73
CA LEU A 13 -12.27 1.17 4.31
C LEU A 13 -12.61 2.32 5.26
N LYS A 14 -12.23 2.20 6.54
CA LYS A 14 -12.47 3.25 7.54
C LYS A 14 -11.36 4.29 7.41
N PHE A 15 -11.68 5.44 6.83
CA PHE A 15 -10.77 6.57 6.82
C PHE A 15 -10.59 7.11 8.25
N ARG A 16 -9.34 7.32 8.68
CA ARG A 16 -9.06 8.06 9.92
C ARG A 16 -9.22 9.55 9.65
N GLY A 17 -10.45 10.06 9.76
CA GLY A 17 -10.79 11.48 9.67
C GLY A 17 -12.30 11.72 9.54
N ASN A 18 -12.77 12.92 9.89
CA ASN A 18 -14.20 13.32 9.80
C ASN A 18 -14.67 13.57 8.35
N VAL A 19 -13.95 13.10 7.34
CA VAL A 19 -14.25 13.38 5.93
C VAL A 19 -14.96 12.17 5.32
N ARG A 20 -16.13 12.41 4.73
CA ARG A 20 -16.87 11.41 3.97
C ARG A 20 -16.09 11.06 2.71
N LEU A 21 -15.81 9.77 2.50
CA LEU A 21 -15.20 9.28 1.27
C LEU A 21 -16.22 9.33 0.14
N TRP A 22 -15.76 9.66 -1.07
CA TRP A 22 -16.53 9.52 -2.30
C TRP A 22 -16.62 8.03 -2.70
N GLU A 23 -17.66 7.65 -3.45
CA GLU A 23 -17.86 6.25 -3.88
C GLU A 23 -16.65 5.71 -4.67
N ASP A 24 -16.07 6.52 -5.56
CA ASP A 24 -14.88 6.13 -6.32
C ASP A 24 -13.65 5.86 -5.41
N GLN A 25 -13.53 6.58 -4.30
CA GLN A 25 -12.47 6.38 -3.32
C GLN A 25 -12.70 5.09 -2.50
N ILE A 26 -13.96 4.78 -2.16
CA ILE A 26 -14.35 3.52 -1.52
C ILE A 26 -14.00 2.35 -2.44
N ASP A 27 -14.37 2.43 -3.71
CA ASP A 27 -14.06 1.40 -4.72
C ASP A 27 -12.55 1.19 -4.88
N ARG A 28 -11.77 2.28 -4.91
CA ARG A 28 -10.31 2.19 -4.98
C ARG A 28 -9.71 1.51 -3.75
N ARG A 29 -10.23 1.78 -2.55
CA ARG A 29 -9.80 1.10 -1.31
C ARG A 29 -10.21 -0.37 -1.32
N ALA A 30 -11.44 -0.68 -1.71
CA ALA A 30 -11.93 -2.05 -1.85
C ALA A 30 -11.07 -2.87 -2.82
N LYS A 31 -10.62 -2.27 -3.93
CA LYS A 31 -9.66 -2.90 -4.86
C LYS A 31 -8.28 -3.20 -4.25
N VAL A 32 -7.85 -2.45 -3.23
CA VAL A 32 -6.61 -2.78 -2.50
C VAL A 32 -6.87 -3.95 -1.56
N ILE A 33 -7.97 -3.88 -0.81
CA ILE A 33 -8.34 -4.88 0.19
C ILE A 33 -8.59 -6.25 -0.45
N SER A 34 -9.25 -6.31 -1.60
CA SER A 34 -9.51 -7.56 -2.33
C SER A 34 -8.24 -8.28 -2.80
N ARG A 35 -7.09 -7.60 -2.77
CA ARG A 35 -5.77 -8.16 -3.10
C ARG A 35 -4.99 -8.57 -1.86
N ILE A 36 -5.59 -8.52 -0.68
CA ILE A 36 -4.95 -8.91 0.58
C ILE A 36 -5.67 -10.12 1.12
N ARG A 37 -4.94 -11.23 1.25
CA ARG A 37 -5.38 -12.39 2.04
C ARG A 37 -4.96 -12.16 3.48
N TYR A 38 -5.94 -12.16 4.39
CA TYR A 38 -5.69 -12.18 5.83
C TYR A 38 -5.43 -13.62 6.27
N GLU A 39 -4.32 -13.85 6.95
CA GLU A 39 -3.98 -15.17 7.52
C GLU A 39 -4.28 -15.18 9.03
N GLU A 40 -4.49 -16.37 9.59
CA GLU A 40 -4.88 -16.54 11.00
C GLU A 40 -3.83 -16.01 11.98
N ASP A 41 -2.57 -15.90 11.56
CA ASP A 41 -1.45 -15.35 12.31
C ASP A 41 -1.35 -13.81 12.22
N GLY A 42 -2.35 -13.14 11.64
CA GLY A 42 -2.41 -11.67 11.51
C GLY A 42 -1.66 -11.12 10.29
N ARG A 43 -1.08 -11.98 9.44
CA ARG A 43 -0.37 -11.54 8.25
C ARG A 43 -1.31 -11.09 7.13
N TRP A 44 -0.86 -10.10 6.36
CA TRP A 44 -1.58 -9.58 5.20
C TRP A 44 -0.81 -9.93 3.95
N ILE A 45 -1.20 -10.99 3.25
CA ILE A 45 -0.47 -11.47 2.08
C ILE A 45 -1.03 -10.86 0.81
N TRP A 46 -0.19 -10.17 0.07
CA TRP A 46 -0.55 -9.61 -1.24
C TRP A 46 -0.78 -10.72 -2.27
N GLN A 47 -1.94 -10.70 -2.91
CA GLN A 47 -2.37 -11.59 -4.00
C GLN A 47 -2.44 -10.84 -5.35
N GLY A 48 -2.09 -9.55 -5.37
CA GLY A 48 -2.09 -8.74 -6.57
C GLY A 48 -0.85 -8.93 -7.44
N GLN A 49 -0.66 -8.01 -8.39
CA GLN A 49 0.49 -8.04 -9.29
C GLN A 49 1.79 -7.90 -8.51
N THR A 50 2.85 -8.51 -9.04
CA THR A 50 4.21 -8.40 -8.50
C THR A 50 5.19 -8.07 -9.61
N LYS A 51 6.19 -7.25 -9.31
CA LYS A 51 7.38 -7.08 -10.15
C LYS A 51 8.53 -7.86 -9.52
N THR A 52 9.27 -8.62 -10.31
CA THR A 52 10.49 -9.28 -9.85
C THR A 52 11.70 -8.44 -10.25
N ALA A 53 12.59 -8.15 -9.31
CA ALA A 53 13.86 -7.49 -9.57
C ALA A 53 14.95 -8.08 -8.66
N ARG A 54 16.10 -8.45 -9.24
CA ARG A 54 17.23 -9.05 -8.50
C ARG A 54 16.81 -10.24 -7.60
N GLY A 55 15.95 -11.13 -8.12
CA GLY A 55 15.44 -12.29 -7.38
C GLY A 55 14.40 -11.99 -6.30
N GLN A 56 14.07 -10.71 -6.05
CA GLN A 56 13.06 -10.32 -5.07
C GLN A 56 11.75 -9.93 -5.74
N LYS A 57 10.63 -10.35 -5.12
CA LYS A 57 9.28 -9.93 -5.51
C LYS A 57 8.92 -8.60 -4.84
N TYR A 58 8.26 -7.74 -5.59
CA TYR A 58 7.79 -6.44 -5.12
C TYR A 58 6.31 -6.31 -5.46
N PRO A 59 5.41 -6.25 -4.46
CA PRO A 59 3.98 -6.18 -4.71
C PRO A 59 3.64 -4.82 -5.36
N GLN A 60 2.88 -4.87 -6.44
CA GLN A 60 2.46 -3.75 -7.25
C GLN A 60 0.93 -3.66 -7.25
N LEU A 61 0.44 -2.42 -7.21
CA LEU A 61 -0.95 -2.08 -7.37
C LEU A 61 -1.13 -1.38 -8.72
N SER A 62 -1.97 -1.94 -9.59
CA SER A 62 -2.43 -1.22 -10.78
C SER A 62 -3.40 -0.11 -10.39
N LEU A 63 -3.05 1.11 -10.75
CA LEU A 63 -3.87 2.31 -10.55
C LEU A 63 -4.73 2.62 -11.77
N GLY A 64 -4.53 1.94 -12.89
CA GLY A 64 -5.28 2.13 -14.13
C GLY A 64 -4.40 2.17 -15.37
N VAL A 65 -5.05 2.40 -16.52
CA VAL A 65 -4.40 2.56 -17.82
C VAL A 65 -4.68 3.98 -18.31
N GLY A 66 -3.65 4.69 -18.78
CA GLY A 66 -3.83 6.00 -19.42
C GLY A 66 -2.72 6.26 -20.43
N LYS A 67 -3.08 6.87 -21.58
CA LYS A 67 -2.18 7.12 -22.72
C LYS A 67 -1.40 5.86 -23.16
N GLY A 68 -2.04 4.70 -23.12
CA GLY A 68 -1.42 3.41 -23.46
C GLY A 68 -0.46 2.83 -22.41
N LEU A 69 -0.27 3.48 -21.26
CA LEU A 69 0.61 3.02 -20.18
C LEU A 69 -0.17 2.57 -18.95
N ARG A 70 0.33 1.51 -18.29
CA ARG A 70 -0.17 1.05 -16.99
C ARG A 70 0.51 1.82 -15.86
N TYR A 71 -0.26 2.52 -15.05
CA TYR A 71 0.25 3.16 -13.84
C TYR A 71 0.31 2.14 -12.71
N LEU A 72 1.52 1.87 -12.21
CA LEU A 72 1.75 0.96 -11.10
C LEU A 72 2.24 1.75 -9.88
N ALA A 73 1.68 1.45 -8.71
CA ALA A 73 2.17 1.91 -7.42
C ALA A 73 2.74 0.75 -6.61
N ASN A 74 3.69 1.06 -5.72
CA ASN A 74 4.14 0.09 -4.73
C ASN A 74 2.98 -0.23 -3.77
N ALA A 75 2.54 -1.48 -3.70
CA ALA A 75 1.39 -1.86 -2.90
C ALA A 75 1.63 -1.63 -1.40
N ARG A 76 2.86 -1.86 -0.90
CA ARG A 76 3.22 -1.62 0.51
C ARG A 76 3.07 -0.14 0.87
N HIS A 77 3.52 0.76 -0.02
CA HIS A 77 3.38 2.20 0.16
C HIS A 77 1.90 2.61 0.29
N VAL A 78 1.05 2.08 -0.59
CA VAL A 78 -0.38 2.36 -0.57
C VAL A 78 -1.04 1.80 0.69
N VAL A 79 -0.76 0.55 1.06
CA VAL A 79 -1.33 -0.07 2.28
C VAL A 79 -0.88 0.69 3.53
N PHE A 80 0.40 1.09 3.59
CA PHE A 80 0.91 1.91 4.69
C PHE A 80 0.16 3.24 4.81
N TYR A 81 -0.04 3.94 3.70
CA TYR A 81 -0.84 5.17 3.68
C TYR A 81 -2.27 4.94 4.15
N LEU A 82 -2.95 3.91 3.61
CA LEU A 82 -4.36 3.65 3.94
C LEU A 82 -4.55 3.33 5.43
N ALA A 83 -3.58 2.65 6.04
CA ALA A 83 -3.61 2.30 7.45
C ALA A 83 -3.28 3.49 8.38
N ASN A 84 -2.32 4.34 7.98
CA ASN A 84 -1.74 5.35 8.87
C ASN A 84 -2.17 6.79 8.57
N GLY A 85 -2.63 7.08 7.36
CA GLY A 85 -2.96 8.43 6.88
C GLY A 85 -1.75 9.31 6.53
N TRP A 86 -0.53 8.77 6.61
CA TRP A 86 0.72 9.46 6.29
C TRP A 86 1.71 8.51 5.61
N VAL A 87 2.73 9.08 4.97
CA VAL A 87 3.89 8.35 4.41
C VAL A 87 5.17 9.11 4.69
N ASP A 88 6.30 8.40 4.80
CA ASP A 88 7.61 9.02 4.94
C ASP A 88 8.05 9.69 3.61
N SER A 89 8.25 11.00 3.63
CA SER A 89 8.64 11.79 2.45
C SER A 89 10.06 11.50 1.96
N LYS A 90 10.91 10.93 2.83
CA LYS A 90 12.27 10.52 2.50
C LYS A 90 12.33 9.05 2.09
N ALA A 91 11.25 8.27 2.20
CA ALA A 91 11.26 6.88 1.79
C ALA A 91 11.37 6.75 0.27
N GLN A 92 12.27 5.88 -0.18
CA GLN A 92 12.36 5.45 -1.57
C GLN A 92 11.55 4.17 -1.81
N GLN A 93 11.39 3.34 -0.78
CA GLN A 93 10.62 2.10 -0.82
C GLN A 93 10.15 1.70 0.59
N TYR A 94 9.22 0.75 0.65
CA TYR A 94 8.83 0.08 1.88
C TYR A 94 9.26 -1.38 1.83
N ARG A 95 9.90 -1.86 2.90
CA ARG A 95 10.29 -3.27 3.07
C ARG A 95 9.46 -3.93 4.17
N SER A 96 9.35 -5.25 4.11
CA SER A 96 8.80 -6.07 5.20
C SER A 96 9.86 -6.33 6.27
N ARG A 97 9.51 -6.32 7.57
CA ARG A 97 10.45 -6.62 8.67
C ARG A 97 10.75 -8.11 8.78
N ASP A 98 9.74 -8.93 8.58
CA ASP A 98 9.81 -10.40 8.64
C ASP A 98 10.56 -11.04 7.45
N GLY A 99 10.97 -10.24 6.47
CA GLY A 99 11.65 -10.71 5.27
C GLY A 99 10.72 -11.26 4.18
N ASP A 100 9.43 -11.46 4.44
CA ASP A 100 8.48 -11.87 3.40
C ASP A 100 8.06 -10.66 2.56
N PRO A 101 8.46 -10.58 1.28
CA PRO A 101 8.09 -9.45 0.43
C PRO A 101 6.57 -9.32 0.20
N MET A 102 5.81 -10.39 0.33
CA MET A 102 4.37 -10.39 0.08
C MET A 102 3.56 -10.00 1.31
N ASN A 103 4.18 -9.96 2.50
CA ASN A 103 3.52 -9.44 3.69
C ASN A 103 3.45 -7.91 3.62
N VAL A 104 2.22 -7.37 3.50
CA VAL A 104 1.93 -5.94 3.40
C VAL A 104 1.31 -5.38 4.66
N HIS A 105 1.31 -6.12 5.77
CA HIS A 105 0.72 -5.68 7.03
C HIS A 105 1.36 -4.35 7.47
N PRO A 106 0.60 -3.28 7.76
CA PRO A 106 1.14 -1.93 7.93
C PRO A 106 2.17 -1.81 9.05
N GLN A 107 2.02 -2.58 10.15
CA GLN A 107 2.99 -2.60 11.25
C GLN A 107 4.29 -3.35 10.91
N ASN A 108 4.24 -4.22 9.89
CA ASN A 108 5.39 -4.96 9.38
C ASN A 108 6.15 -4.17 8.30
N LEU A 109 5.62 -3.02 7.87
CA LEU A 109 6.26 -2.18 6.86
C LEU A 109 7.24 -1.19 7.47
N VAL A 110 8.40 -1.05 6.83
CA VAL A 110 9.45 -0.10 7.21
C VAL A 110 9.80 0.79 6.01
N PRO A 111 9.70 2.12 6.13
CA PRO A 111 10.21 3.03 5.12
C PRO A 111 11.74 2.90 5.04
N VAL A 112 12.27 2.80 3.83
CA VAL A 112 13.70 2.73 3.57
C VAL A 112 14.11 4.02 2.85
N PRO A 113 14.98 4.85 3.47
CA PRO A 113 15.48 6.06 2.82
C PRO A 113 16.45 5.71 1.67
N PRO A 114 16.72 6.65 0.75
CA PRO A 114 17.66 6.44 -0.32
C PRO A 114 19.03 6.03 0.21
N ILE A 115 19.57 4.95 -0.33
CA ILE A 115 20.98 4.60 -0.13
C ILE A 115 21.77 5.65 -0.91
N HIS A 116 22.77 6.29 -0.28
CA HIS A 116 23.52 7.44 -0.81
C HIS A 116 24.05 7.34 -2.25
N LYS A 117 24.12 6.14 -2.83
CA LYS A 117 24.53 5.90 -4.23
C LYS A 117 23.43 6.10 -5.27
N THR A 118 22.16 6.13 -4.90
CA THR A 118 21.04 6.30 -5.83
C THR A 118 20.30 7.60 -5.56
N ARG A 119 20.77 8.70 -6.16
CA ARG A 119 20.11 10.02 -6.17
C ARG A 119 18.81 10.07 -7.00
N SER A 120 18.12 8.96 -7.21
CA SER A 120 16.82 9.02 -7.89
C SER A 120 15.77 9.54 -6.92
N ASN A 121 15.00 10.54 -7.37
CA ASN A 121 13.81 11.00 -6.66
C ASN A 121 12.94 9.79 -6.32
N SER A 122 12.35 9.79 -5.12
CA SER A 122 11.40 8.74 -4.75
C SER A 122 10.29 8.66 -5.80
N SER A 123 10.09 7.48 -6.37
CA SER A 123 8.97 7.21 -7.29
C SER A 123 7.66 6.92 -6.55
N LEU A 124 7.67 7.04 -5.22
CA LEU A 124 6.49 6.89 -4.39
C LEU A 124 5.63 8.16 -4.43
N TRP A 125 4.32 7.98 -4.43
CA TRP A 125 3.38 9.09 -4.37
C TRP A 125 3.46 9.81 -3.03
N ASN A 126 3.43 11.14 -3.05
CA ASN A 126 3.36 11.91 -1.80
C ASN A 126 1.97 11.82 -1.16
N VAL A 127 1.86 12.27 0.10
CA VAL A 127 0.59 12.25 0.86
C VAL A 127 -0.53 12.98 0.11
N LYS A 128 -0.25 14.12 -0.56
CA LYS A 128 -1.27 14.89 -1.29
C LYS A 128 -1.86 14.11 -2.46
N GLN A 129 -1.01 13.41 -3.22
CA GLN A 129 -1.42 12.55 -4.33
C GLN A 129 -2.23 11.35 -3.83
N LEU A 130 -1.76 10.69 -2.76
CA LEU A 130 -2.46 9.56 -2.14
C LEU A 130 -3.82 9.98 -1.57
N ARG A 131 -3.89 11.15 -0.92
CA ARG A 131 -5.12 11.74 -0.43
C ARG A 131 -6.11 11.98 -1.56
N SER A 132 -5.69 12.73 -2.57
CA SER A 132 -6.55 13.01 -3.73
C SER A 132 -7.11 11.74 -4.39
N TYR A 133 -6.35 10.63 -4.38
CA TYR A 133 -6.75 9.40 -5.04
C TYR A 133 -7.59 8.46 -4.15
N PHE A 134 -7.28 8.35 -2.86
CA PHE A 134 -7.88 7.38 -1.95
C PHE A 134 -8.74 7.98 -0.82
N GLY A 135 -8.74 9.29 -0.58
CA GLY A 135 -9.50 9.91 0.53
C GLY A 135 -9.15 11.37 0.72
#